data_AF-A0A2S5L870-F1
#
_entry.id   AF-A0A2S5L870-F1
#
_cell.length_a   1.000
_cell.length_b   1.000
_cell.length_c   1.000
_cell.angle_alpha   90.00
_cell.angle_beta   90.00
_cell.angle_gamma   90.00
#
_symmetry.space_group_name_H-M   'P 1'
#
loop_
_entity.id
_entity.type
_entity.pdbx_description
1 polymer ?
#
loop_
_entity_poly.entity_id
_entity_poly.type
_entity_poly.pdbx_seq_one_letter_code
_entity_poly.pdbx_strand_id
1 'polypeptide(L)'
;MADHHDNSPIVEALNTILEFELAGVVRYTHYSLMVFGYNRIPIVSWLRSQATESLDHANKAGEIITHLGGHPSLSIGPLLETHNHDIGDILRESLAHETAALNAYKALLKLVEGGSVMLEEYAREMIYQEELHLGEVDKMLRKPGDLAKFHA
;
A
#
# COMPACT_ATOMS: atom_id res chain seq x y z
N MET A 1 -37.34 -4.17 -6.40
CA MET A 1 -36.25 -3.27 -5.95
C MET A 1 -35.46 -4.08 -4.95
N ALA A 2 -34.36 -4.69 -5.40
CA ALA A 2 -33.52 -5.51 -4.54
C ALA A 2 -32.72 -4.57 -3.64
N ASP A 3 -32.79 -4.83 -2.34
CA ASP A 3 -31.99 -4.19 -1.31
C ASP A 3 -30.53 -4.61 -1.54
N HIS A 4 -29.80 -3.85 -2.36
CA HIS A 4 -28.39 -4.07 -2.62
C HIS A 4 -27.63 -3.69 -1.35
N HIS A 5 -27.20 -4.71 -0.59
CA HIS A 5 -26.27 -4.54 0.52
C HIS A 5 -24.91 -4.03 0.01
N ASP A 6 -24.83 -2.74 -0.32
CA ASP A 6 -23.59 -2.04 -0.71
C ASP A 6 -22.58 -1.91 0.46
N ASN A 7 -23.00 -2.24 1.70
CA ASN A 7 -22.23 -2.01 2.92
C ASN A 7 -21.98 -3.31 3.71
N SER A 8 -21.32 -4.31 3.13
CA SER A 8 -20.68 -5.31 3.98
C SER A 8 -19.40 -4.71 4.58
N PRO A 9 -19.07 -4.95 5.86
CA PRO A 9 -17.81 -4.50 6.46
C PRO A 9 -16.56 -4.94 5.66
N ILE A 10 -16.67 -6.03 4.92
CA ILE A 10 -15.61 -6.54 4.03
C ILE A 10 -15.43 -5.61 2.83
N VAL A 11 -16.52 -5.20 2.17
CA VAL A 11 -16.46 -4.27 1.01
C VAL A 11 -15.94 -2.90 1.46
N GLU A 12 -16.33 -2.42 2.64
CA GLU A 12 -15.79 -1.17 3.20
C GLU A 12 -14.27 -1.26 3.48
N ALA A 13 -13.82 -2.38 4.04
CA ALA A 13 -12.39 -2.63 4.27
C ALA A 13 -11.60 -2.71 2.95
N LEU A 14 -12.14 -3.40 1.95
CA LEU A 14 -11.53 -3.48 0.61
C LEU A 14 -11.50 -2.12 -0.10
N ASN A 15 -12.54 -1.30 0.05
CA ASN A 15 -12.54 0.06 -0.48
C ASN A 15 -11.49 0.94 0.21
N THR A 16 -11.31 0.81 1.52
CA THR A 16 -10.23 1.49 2.25
C THR A 16 -8.85 1.07 1.71
N ILE A 17 -8.64 -0.23 1.48
CA ILE A 17 -7.42 -0.75 0.86
C ILE A 17 -7.23 -0.15 -0.54
N LEU A 18 -8.26 -0.22 -1.40
CA LEU A 18 -8.22 0.34 -2.76
C LEU A 18 -7.79 1.81 -2.75
N GLU A 19 -8.33 2.61 -1.85
CA GLU A 19 -7.98 4.02 -1.70
C GLU A 19 -6.51 4.21 -1.28
N PHE A 20 -5.99 3.39 -0.36
CA PHE A 20 -4.57 3.40 0.01
C PHE A 20 -3.68 3.03 -1.17
N GLU A 21 -4.00 1.97 -1.90
CA GLU A 21 -3.19 1.51 -3.02
C GLU A 21 -3.16 2.55 -4.17
N LEU A 22 -4.30 3.16 -4.48
CA LEU A 22 -4.35 4.27 -5.44
C LEU A 22 -3.53 5.48 -4.96
N ALA A 23 -3.51 5.75 -3.66
CA ALA A 23 -2.63 6.76 -3.09
C ALA A 23 -1.14 6.39 -3.26
N GLY A 24 -0.79 5.11 -3.09
CA GLY A 24 0.54 4.56 -3.36
C GLY A 24 1.00 4.80 -4.79
N VAL A 25 0.13 4.53 -5.79
CA VAL A 25 0.41 4.81 -7.21
C VAL A 25 0.81 6.26 -7.41
N VAL A 26 0.01 7.20 -6.87
CA VAL A 26 0.27 8.63 -7.02
C VAL A 26 1.56 9.04 -6.31
N ARG A 27 1.75 8.60 -5.06
CA ARG A 27 2.92 8.91 -4.23
C ARG A 27 4.22 8.45 -4.87
N TYR A 28 4.31 7.16 -5.20
CA TYR A 28 5.52 6.59 -5.76
C TYR A 28 5.86 7.16 -7.14
N THR A 29 4.83 7.42 -7.95
CA THR A 29 5.00 8.14 -9.22
C THR A 29 5.60 9.52 -8.96
N HIS A 30 5.02 10.29 -8.04
CA HIS A 30 5.47 11.63 -7.69
C HIS A 30 6.90 11.63 -7.14
N TYR A 31 7.19 10.82 -6.13
CA TYR A 31 8.52 10.71 -5.53
C TYR A 31 9.59 10.36 -6.57
N SER A 32 9.28 9.49 -7.54
CA SER A 32 10.23 9.15 -8.61
C SER A 32 10.66 10.36 -9.47
N LEU A 33 9.85 11.41 -9.53
CA LEU A 33 10.17 12.67 -10.23
C LEU A 33 11.05 13.59 -9.38
N MET A 34 10.99 13.44 -8.05
CA MET A 34 11.64 14.31 -7.08
C MET A 34 13.01 13.82 -6.61
N VAL A 35 13.49 12.67 -7.11
CA VAL A 35 14.84 12.17 -6.82
C VAL A 35 15.88 12.77 -7.78
N PHE A 36 16.85 13.47 -7.20
CA PHE A 36 17.99 14.10 -7.88
C PHE A 36 19.33 13.49 -7.43
N GLY A 37 20.42 13.85 -8.15
CA GLY A 37 21.78 13.44 -7.80
C GLY A 37 22.26 12.16 -8.52
N TYR A 38 23.51 11.78 -8.25
CA TYR A 38 24.23 10.73 -8.99
C TYR A 38 23.68 9.30 -8.72
N ASN A 39 23.08 9.07 -7.56
CA ASN A 39 22.48 7.78 -7.18
C ASN A 39 21.04 7.58 -7.68
N ARG A 40 20.49 8.54 -8.44
CA ARG A 40 19.04 8.56 -8.73
C ARG A 40 18.53 7.39 -9.57
N ILE A 41 19.34 6.85 -10.48
CA ILE A 41 18.88 5.86 -11.47
C ILE A 41 18.24 4.63 -10.78
N PRO A 42 18.93 3.92 -9.86
CA PRO A 42 18.34 2.77 -9.18
C PRO A 42 17.14 3.16 -8.29
N ILE A 43 17.20 4.30 -7.60
CA ILE A 43 16.13 4.74 -6.68
C ILE A 43 14.85 5.07 -7.46
N VAL A 44 14.97 5.80 -8.57
CA VAL A 44 13.83 6.13 -9.44
C VAL A 44 13.23 4.88 -10.06
N SER A 45 14.06 3.91 -10.45
CA SER A 45 13.59 2.62 -10.94
C SER A 45 12.79 1.87 -9.88
N TRP A 46 13.29 1.85 -8.63
CA TRP A 46 12.61 1.21 -7.50
C TRP A 46 11.30 1.90 -7.16
N LEU A 47 11.27 3.23 -7.05
CA LEU A 47 10.02 3.98 -6.81
C LEU A 47 8.98 3.72 -7.91
N ARG A 48 9.39 3.64 -9.17
CA ARG A 48 8.46 3.34 -10.28
C ARG A 48 7.92 1.90 -10.24
N SER A 49 8.73 0.94 -9.80
CA SER A 49 8.21 -0.42 -9.60
C SER A 49 7.21 -0.46 -8.46
N GLN A 50 7.45 0.29 -7.37
CA GLN A 50 6.48 0.42 -6.27
C GLN A 50 5.15 1.04 -6.74
N ALA A 51 5.19 2.07 -7.60
CA ALA A 51 3.96 2.62 -8.19
C ALA A 51 3.18 1.59 -9.04
N THR A 52 3.88 0.68 -9.72
CA THR A 52 3.27 -0.38 -10.52
C THR A 52 2.66 -1.45 -9.62
N GLU A 53 3.37 -1.84 -8.57
CA GLU A 53 2.93 -2.81 -7.56
C GLU A 53 1.65 -2.32 -6.84
N SER A 54 1.60 -1.05 -6.40
CA SER A 54 0.37 -0.47 -5.83
C SER A 54 -0.80 -0.47 -6.83
N LEU A 55 -0.54 -0.28 -8.13
CA LEU A 55 -1.61 -0.35 -9.13
C LEU A 55 -2.14 -1.80 -9.27
N ASP A 56 -1.25 -2.79 -9.24
CA ASP A 56 -1.65 -4.19 -9.25
C ASP A 56 -2.46 -4.56 -8.00
N HIS A 57 -2.10 -4.01 -6.84
CA HIS A 57 -2.84 -4.19 -5.58
C HIS A 57 -4.23 -3.54 -5.64
N ALA A 58 -4.31 -2.29 -6.13
CA ALA A 58 -5.58 -1.59 -6.35
C ALA A 58 -6.50 -2.40 -7.28
N ASN A 59 -5.97 -2.92 -8.39
CA ASN A 59 -6.74 -3.75 -9.31
C ASN A 59 -7.27 -5.02 -8.63
N LYS A 60 -6.44 -5.73 -7.85
CA LYS A 60 -6.88 -6.92 -7.09
C LYS A 60 -8.01 -6.58 -6.11
N ALA A 61 -7.87 -5.50 -5.35
CA ALA A 61 -8.91 -5.06 -4.41
C ALA A 61 -10.22 -4.73 -5.14
N GLY A 62 -10.13 -3.98 -6.25
CA GLY A 62 -11.27 -3.61 -7.09
C GLY A 62 -12.01 -4.81 -7.67
N GLU A 63 -11.28 -5.80 -8.20
CA GLU A 63 -11.87 -7.05 -8.71
C GLU A 63 -12.57 -7.86 -7.61
N ILE A 64 -12.02 -7.89 -6.39
CA ILE A 64 -12.68 -8.56 -5.27
C ILE A 64 -13.95 -7.81 -4.83
N ILE A 65 -13.91 -6.48 -4.80
CA ILE A 65 -15.10 -5.65 -4.47
C ILE A 65 -16.24 -5.96 -5.44
N THR A 66 -15.97 -5.95 -6.74
CA THR A 66 -16.99 -6.22 -7.77
C THR A 66 -17.42 -7.70 -7.76
N HIS A 67 -16.51 -8.63 -7.46
CA HIS A 67 -16.84 -10.05 -7.26
C HIS A 67 -17.83 -10.26 -6.12
N LEU A 68 -17.72 -9.49 -5.03
CA LEU A 68 -18.67 -9.50 -3.92
C LEU A 68 -19.97 -8.71 -4.21
N GLY A 69 -20.10 -8.14 -5.41
CA GLY A 69 -21.24 -7.33 -5.82
C GLY A 69 -21.26 -5.91 -5.25
N GLY A 70 -20.14 -5.43 -4.70
CA GLY A 70 -19.99 -4.07 -4.19
C GLY A 70 -19.50 -3.09 -5.25
N HIS A 71 -19.60 -1.79 -4.94
CA HIS A 71 -19.12 -0.70 -5.79
C HIS A 71 -17.70 -0.24 -5.36
N PRO A 72 -16.69 -0.31 -6.24
CA PRO A 72 -15.35 0.21 -5.96
C PRO A 72 -15.35 1.73 -5.76
N SER A 73 -14.62 2.21 -4.75
CA SER A 73 -14.44 3.63 -4.48
C SER A 73 -13.66 4.30 -5.61
N LEU A 74 -14.05 5.54 -5.95
CA LEU A 74 -13.29 6.43 -6.84
C LEU A 74 -12.40 7.39 -6.06
N SER A 75 -12.42 7.33 -4.73
CA SER A 75 -11.60 8.20 -3.88
C SER A 75 -10.13 7.76 -3.90
N ILE A 76 -9.27 8.65 -3.43
CA ILE A 76 -7.84 8.37 -3.20
C ILE A 76 -7.58 8.61 -1.72
N GLY A 77 -6.85 7.71 -1.09
CA GLY A 77 -6.45 7.83 0.31
C GLY A 77 -5.51 9.01 0.56
N PRO A 78 -5.03 9.19 1.80
CA PRO A 78 -4.23 10.36 2.17
C PRO A 78 -2.93 10.53 1.36
N LEU A 79 -2.80 11.67 0.67
CA LEU A 79 -1.62 12.08 -0.11
C LEU A 79 -0.74 13.08 0.67
N LEU A 80 -0.21 12.67 1.82
CA LEU A 80 0.78 13.46 2.55
C LEU A 80 2.09 13.55 1.75
N GLU A 81 2.51 14.76 1.43
CA GLU A 81 3.80 15.09 0.82
C GLU A 81 4.31 16.33 1.56
N THR A 82 5.44 16.23 2.26
CA THR A 82 5.90 17.31 3.16
C THR A 82 6.69 18.42 2.46
N HIS A 83 6.84 18.33 1.13
CA HIS A 83 7.72 19.14 0.28
C HIS A 83 9.23 18.95 0.58
N ASN A 84 9.58 17.98 1.43
CA ASN A 84 10.96 17.61 1.72
C ASN A 84 11.36 16.39 0.88
N HIS A 85 12.16 16.66 -0.16
CA HIS A 85 12.52 15.65 -1.16
C HIS A 85 13.91 15.04 -0.94
N ASP A 86 14.42 15.09 0.29
CA ASP A 86 15.55 14.22 0.65
C ASP A 86 15.09 12.75 0.58
N ILE A 87 15.97 11.86 0.10
CA ILE A 87 15.62 10.45 -0.05
C ILE A 87 15.21 9.85 1.30
N GLY A 88 15.84 10.25 2.41
CA GLY A 88 15.47 9.77 3.74
C GLY A 88 14.07 10.20 4.14
N ASP A 89 13.66 11.42 3.80
CA ASP A 89 12.31 11.92 4.10
C ASP A 89 11.25 11.21 3.26
N ILE A 90 11.50 11.06 1.96
CA ILE A 90 10.64 10.25 1.07
C ILE A 90 10.47 8.82 1.63
N LEU A 91 11.56 8.18 2.06
CA LEU A 91 11.50 6.83 2.60
C LEU A 91 10.73 6.74 3.93
N ARG A 92 10.79 7.77 4.79
CA ARG A 92 9.98 7.82 6.03
C ARG A 92 8.50 8.04 5.72
N GLU A 93 8.18 8.88 4.74
CA GLU A 93 6.80 9.07 4.27
C GLU A 93 6.24 7.77 3.67
N SER A 94 7.02 7.09 2.84
CA SER A 94 6.71 5.75 2.33
C SER A 94 6.49 4.76 3.47
N LEU A 95 7.41 4.67 4.45
CA LEU A 95 7.28 3.76 5.58
C LEU A 95 5.97 3.97 6.37
N ALA A 96 5.57 5.23 6.58
CA ALA A 96 4.31 5.57 7.23
C ALA A 96 3.09 5.17 6.40
N HIS A 97 3.15 5.38 5.07
CA HIS A 97 2.11 4.96 4.14
C HIS A 97 1.93 3.43 4.13
N GLU A 98 3.02 2.68 3.95
CA GLU A 98 3.00 1.22 3.93
C GLU A 98 2.52 0.64 5.27
N THR A 99 2.90 1.26 6.38
CA THR A 99 2.42 0.83 7.70
C THR A 99 0.89 0.99 7.81
N ALA A 100 0.32 2.05 7.24
CA ALA A 100 -1.12 2.24 7.21
C ALA A 100 -1.83 1.21 6.30
N ALA A 101 -1.29 0.96 5.10
CA ALA A 101 -1.81 -0.05 4.17
C ALA A 101 -1.77 -1.46 4.79
N LEU A 102 -0.64 -1.86 5.39
CA LEU A 102 -0.49 -3.13 6.09
C LEU A 102 -1.54 -3.30 7.21
N ASN A 103 -1.82 -2.24 7.96
CA ASN A 103 -2.83 -2.29 9.01
C ASN A 103 -4.25 -2.46 8.43
N ALA A 104 -4.54 -1.88 7.26
CA ALA A 104 -5.80 -2.09 6.55
C ALA A 104 -5.96 -3.55 6.12
N TYR A 105 -4.91 -4.19 5.58
CA TYR A 105 -4.93 -5.61 5.25
C TYR A 105 -5.06 -6.51 6.48
N LYS A 106 -4.38 -6.21 7.59
CA LYS A 106 -4.54 -6.92 8.87
C LYS A 106 -5.97 -6.82 9.41
N ALA A 107 -6.59 -5.65 9.25
CA ALA A 107 -8.00 -5.47 9.60
C ALA A 107 -8.92 -6.32 8.71
N LEU A 108 -8.67 -6.37 7.39
CA LEU A 108 -9.40 -7.24 6.47
C LEU A 108 -9.27 -8.71 6.87
N LEU A 109 -8.04 -9.21 7.11
CA LEU A 109 -7.83 -10.61 7.51
C LEU A 109 -8.67 -10.98 8.74
N LYS A 110 -8.70 -10.10 9.76
CA LYS A 110 -9.51 -10.31 10.97
C LYS A 110 -11.01 -10.39 10.68
N LEU A 111 -11.50 -9.66 9.67
CA LEU A 111 -12.92 -9.69 9.28
C LEU A 111 -13.31 -10.97 8.54
N VAL A 112 -12.38 -11.59 7.83
CA VAL A 112 -12.67 -12.72 6.92
C VAL A 112 -12.21 -14.08 7.46
N GLU A 113 -11.45 -14.10 8.54
CA GLU A 113 -10.93 -15.31 9.20
C GLU A 113 -12.06 -16.28 9.59
N GLY A 114 -11.96 -17.52 9.10
CA GLY A 114 -12.95 -18.58 9.31
C GLY A 114 -14.23 -18.43 8.48
N GLY A 115 -14.36 -17.36 7.68
CA GLY A 115 -15.54 -17.07 6.87
C GLY A 115 -15.35 -17.30 5.37
N SER A 116 -14.19 -16.94 4.82
CA SER A 116 -13.91 -17.08 3.38
C SER A 116 -12.44 -17.39 3.12
N VAL A 117 -12.16 -18.61 2.69
CA VAL A 117 -10.80 -19.05 2.32
C VAL A 117 -10.20 -18.13 1.24
N MET A 118 -10.98 -17.75 0.24
CA MET A 118 -10.49 -16.89 -0.85
C MET A 118 -10.03 -15.52 -0.33
N LEU A 119 -10.80 -14.90 0.57
CA LEU A 119 -10.45 -13.60 1.13
C LEU A 119 -9.32 -13.69 2.16
N GLU A 120 -9.24 -14.78 2.91
CA GLU A 120 -8.11 -15.04 3.82
C GLU A 120 -6.79 -15.18 3.06
N GLU A 121 -6.76 -15.98 1.99
CA GLU A 121 -5.56 -16.14 1.17
C GLU A 121 -5.14 -14.82 0.54
N TYR A 122 -6.11 -14.04 0.01
CA TYR A 122 -5.83 -12.70 -0.48
C TYR A 122 -5.23 -11.80 0.60
N ALA A 123 -5.85 -11.70 1.78
CA ALA A 123 -5.38 -10.83 2.84
C ALA A 123 -3.99 -11.27 3.37
N ARG A 124 -3.72 -12.57 3.49
CA ARG A 124 -2.42 -13.10 3.93
C ARG A 124 -1.31 -12.83 2.91
N GLU A 125 -1.59 -13.03 1.62
CA GLU A 125 -0.66 -12.71 0.55
C GLU A 125 -0.30 -11.22 0.55
N MET A 126 -1.31 -10.35 0.63
CA MET A 126 -1.11 -8.91 0.68
C MET A 126 -0.30 -8.48 1.92
N ILE A 127 -0.64 -9.00 3.11
CA ILE A 127 0.15 -8.76 4.33
C ILE A 127 1.61 -9.16 4.15
N TYR A 128 1.86 -10.31 3.53
CA TYR A 128 3.22 -10.79 3.27
C TYR A 128 4.00 -9.84 2.35
N GLN A 129 3.40 -9.41 1.24
CA GLN A 129 4.04 -8.46 0.31
C GLN A 129 4.34 -7.12 1.00
N GLU A 130 3.39 -6.57 1.76
CA GLU A 130 3.59 -5.32 2.48
C GLU A 130 4.67 -5.42 3.58
N GLU A 131 4.77 -6.56 4.27
CA GLU A 131 5.83 -6.78 5.25
C GLU A 131 7.22 -6.90 4.59
N LEU A 132 7.32 -7.45 3.38
CA LEU A 132 8.55 -7.42 2.58
C LEU A 132 8.91 -5.98 2.18
N HIS A 133 7.94 -5.22 1.70
CA HIS A 133 8.15 -3.84 1.27
C HIS A 133 8.65 -2.96 2.43
N LEU A 134 7.96 -3.00 3.58
CA LEU A 134 8.41 -2.34 4.81
C LEU A 134 9.83 -2.74 5.19
N GLY A 135 10.17 -4.02 5.04
CA GLY A 135 11.51 -4.54 5.30
C GLY A 135 12.60 -3.95 4.38
N GLU A 136 12.27 -3.69 3.11
CA GLU A 136 13.20 -3.06 2.17
C GLU A 136 13.37 -1.56 2.47
N VAL A 137 12.27 -0.83 2.71
CA VAL A 137 12.33 0.60 3.09
C VAL A 137 13.11 0.79 4.38
N ASP A 138 12.85 -0.06 5.37
CA ASP A 138 13.58 -0.07 6.64
C ASP A 138 15.09 -0.26 6.40
N LYS A 139 15.52 -1.23 5.58
CA LYS A 139 16.95 -1.40 5.24
C LYS A 139 17.54 -0.17 4.54
N MET A 140 16.77 0.47 3.65
CA MET A 140 17.20 1.67 2.92
C MET A 140 17.41 2.88 3.85
N LEU A 141 16.70 2.93 4.99
CA LEU A 141 16.81 3.98 5.99
C LEU A 141 18.00 3.81 6.96
N ARG A 142 18.62 2.62 7.00
CA ARG A 142 19.74 2.32 7.88
C ARG A 142 21.07 2.78 7.29
N LYS A 143 22.05 3.07 8.16
CA LYS A 143 23.42 3.29 7.70
C LYS A 143 24.11 1.94 7.41
N PRO A 144 25.08 1.90 6.49
CA PRO A 144 25.87 0.70 6.27
C PRO A 144 26.49 0.18 7.57
N GLY A 145 26.23 -1.09 7.89
CA GLY A 145 26.70 -1.73 9.13
C GLY A 145 25.66 -1.75 10.27
N ASP A 146 24.58 -0.98 10.19
CA ASP A 146 23.52 -0.99 11.20
C ASP A 146 22.57 -2.19 10.97
N LEU A 147 22.67 -3.20 11.82
CA LEU A 147 21.85 -4.42 11.73
C LEU A 147 20.50 -4.31 12.46
N ALA A 148 20.37 -3.38 13.40
CA ALA A 148 19.12 -3.14 14.12
C ALA A 148 18.04 -2.58 13.17
N LYS A 149 16.78 -2.90 13.44
CA LYS A 149 15.64 -2.32 12.70
C LYS A 149 15.64 -0.81 12.85
N PHE A 150 15.24 -0.12 11.79
CA PHE A 150 15.04 1.31 11.82
C PHE A 150 13.86 1.62 12.76
N HIS A 151 14.09 2.53 13.70
CA HIS A 151 13.05 3.08 14.57
C HIS A 151 12.90 4.54 14.19
N ALA A 152 11.72 4.90 13.67
CA ALA A 152 11.38 6.27 13.29
C ALA A 152 11.34 7.22 14.50
#